data_AF-A0A929ZFK9-F1
#
_entry.id   AF-A0A929ZFK9-F1
#
_cell.length_a   1.000
_cell.length_b   1.000
_cell.length_c   1.000
_cell.angle_alpha   90.00
_cell.angle_beta   90.00
_cell.angle_gamma   90.00
#
_symmetry.space_group_name_H-M   'P 1'
#
loop_
_entity.id
_entity.type
_entity.pdbx_description
1 polymer ?
#
loop_
_entity_poly.entity_id
_entity_poly.type
_entity_poly.pdbx_seq_one_letter_code
_entity_poly.pdbx_strand_id
1 'polypeptide(L)' 'ALGRLFGELGESGINIEDLVLEHSAGAQAGVARVMIDPAVADRCVADLQERGWRLITH' A
#
# COMPACT_ATOMS: atom_id res chain seq x y z
N ALA A 1 -0.27 -9.53 6.63
CA ALA A 1 -0.18 -8.10 6.27
C ALA A 1 -0.82 -7.81 4.91
N LEU A 2 -0.39 -8.46 3.81
CA LEU A 2 -0.92 -8.17 2.46
C LEU A 2 -2.44 -8.33 2.31
N GLY A 3 -3.03 -9.39 2.88
CA GLY A 3 -4.50 -9.54 2.85
C GLY A 3 -5.24 -8.38 3.52
N ARG A 4 -4.67 -7.80 4.59
CA ARG A 4 -5.21 -6.60 5.23
C ARG A 4 -5.10 -5.38 4.33
N LEU A 5 -3.94 -5.19 3.68
CA LEU A 5 -3.72 -4.09 2.73
C LEU A 5 -4.75 -4.13 1.59
N PHE A 6 -4.94 -5.29 0.97
CA PHE A 6 -5.90 -5.43 -0.14
C PHE A 6 -7.34 -5.24 0.31
N GLY A 7 -7.70 -5.75 1.49
CA GLY A 7 -9.02 -5.55 2.06
C GLY A 7 -9.32 -4.07 2.29
N GLU A 8 -8.41 -3.36 2.95
CA GLU A 8 -8.59 -1.93 3.26
C GLU A 8 -8.60 -1.05 1.99
N LEU A 9 -7.75 -1.33 1.00
CA LEU A 9 -7.80 -0.64 -0.29
C LEU A 9 -9.12 -0.91 -1.03
N GLY A 10 -9.63 -2.14 -0.97
CA GLY A 10 -10.93 -2.51 -1.52
C GLY A 10 -12.10 -1.80 -0.84
N GLU A 11 -12.08 -1.72 0.50
CA GLU A 11 -13.06 -0.95 1.29
C GLU A 11 -13.08 0.53 0.91
N SER A 12 -11.90 1.10 0.61
CA SER A 12 -11.75 2.49 0.17
C SER A 12 -12.02 2.70 -1.33
N GLY A 13 -12.40 1.64 -2.05
CA GLY A 13 -12.70 1.68 -3.48
C GLY A 13 -11.49 2.07 -4.32
N ILE A 14 -10.29 1.69 -3.90
CA ILE A 14 -9.04 1.95 -4.62
C ILE A 14 -8.62 0.68 -5.35
N ASN A 15 -8.53 0.76 -6.67
CA ASN A 15 -8.03 -0.33 -7.49
C ASN A 15 -6.50 -0.39 -7.44
N ILE A 16 -5.95 -1.61 -7.33
CA ILE A 16 -4.52 -1.86 -7.47
C ILE A 16 -4.26 -2.21 -8.93
N GLU A 17 -3.41 -1.44 -9.59
CA GLU A 17 -3.02 -1.67 -10.98
C GLU A 17 -1.85 -2.65 -11.07
N ASP A 18 -0.91 -2.54 -10.13
CA ASP A 18 0.25 -3.43 -10.05
C ASP A 18 0.77 -3.49 -8.60
N LEU A 19 1.46 -4.58 -8.28
CA LEU A 19 2.02 -4.88 -6.97
C LEU A 19 3.43 -5.45 -7.10
N VAL A 20 4.39 -4.82 -6.44
CA VAL A 20 5.74 -5.33 -6.27
C VAL A 20 6.00 -5.61 -4.79
N LEU A 21 6.55 -6.78 -4.51
CA LEU A 21 6.99 -7.18 -3.18
C LEU A 21 8.50 -7.29 -3.15
N GLU A 22 9.14 -6.44 -2.35
CA GLU A 22 10.58 -6.43 -2.16
C GLU A 22 10.91 -6.99 -0.77
N HIS A 23 11.75 -8.02 -0.73
CA HIS A 23 12.30 -8.55 0.51
C HIS A 23 13.78 -8.83 0.33
N SER A 24 14.61 -7.84 0.65
CA SER A 24 16.07 -7.96 0.56
C SER A 24 16.61 -8.85 1.67
N ALA A 25 17.67 -9.60 1.39
CA ALA A 25 18.34 -10.44 2.38
C ALA A 25 18.80 -9.59 3.59
N GLY A 26 18.37 -9.97 4.80
CA GLY A 26 18.66 -9.25 6.04
C GLY A 26 17.66 -8.14 6.42
N ALA A 27 16.68 -7.81 5.55
CA ALA A 27 15.62 -6.88 5.91
C ALA A 27 14.67 -7.52 6.94
N GLN A 28 14.34 -6.78 8.00
CA GLN A 28 13.43 -7.24 9.06
C GLN A 28 11.97 -7.29 8.61
N ALA A 29 11.62 -6.60 7.53
CA ALA A 29 10.29 -6.60 6.93
C ALA A 29 10.39 -6.51 5.41
N GLY A 30 9.40 -7.08 4.71
CA GLY A 30 9.21 -6.84 3.28
C GLY A 30 8.51 -5.50 3.03
N VAL A 31 8.80 -4.88 1.90
CA VAL A 31 8.12 -3.67 1.41
C VAL A 31 7.17 -4.08 0.29
N ALA A 32 5.93 -3.61 0.38
CA ALA A 32 4.96 -3.73 -0.70
C ALA A 32 4.81 -2.36 -1.37
N ARG A 33 5.08 -2.31 -2.68
CA ARG A 33 4.78 -1.14 -3.51
C ARG A 33 3.53 -1.45 -4.32
N VAL A 34 2.51 -0.62 -4.17
CA VAL A 34 1.29 -0.67 -4.99
C VAL A 34 1.29 0.49 -5.96
N MET A 35 0.87 0.21 -7.19
CA MET A 35 0.56 1.22 -8.19
C MET A 35 -0.96 1.32 -8.29
N ILE A 36 -1.46 2.55 -8.32
CA ILE A 36 -2.88 2.89 -8.29
C ILE A 36 -3.11 4.08 -9.21
N ASP A 37 -4.38 4.34 -9.55
CA ASP A 37 -4.75 5.54 -10.29
C ASP A 37 -4.23 6.80 -9.56
N PRO A 38 -3.40 7.64 -10.21
CA PRO A 38 -2.88 8.87 -9.63
C PRO A 38 -3.96 9.80 -9.08
N ALA A 39 -5.17 9.78 -9.66
CA ALA A 39 -6.29 10.61 -9.23
C ALA A 39 -6.79 10.27 -7.81
N VAL A 40 -6.47 9.08 -7.29
CA VAL A 40 -6.84 8.66 -5.93
C VAL A 40 -5.64 8.53 -4.98
N ALA A 41 -4.43 8.91 -5.42
CA ALA A 41 -3.19 8.71 -4.66
C ALA A 41 -3.19 9.41 -3.29
N ASP A 42 -3.51 10.70 -3.24
CA ASP A 42 -3.52 11.47 -1.98
C ASP A 42 -4.54 10.91 -0.99
N ARG A 43 -5.72 10.51 -1.48
CA ARG A 43 -6.77 9.86 -0.68
C ARG A 43 -6.29 8.52 -0.12
N CYS A 44 -5.64 7.71 -0.95
CA CYS A 44 -5.07 6.42 -0.55
C CYS A 44 -4.04 6.58 0.56
N VAL A 45 -3.13 7.56 0.41
CA VAL A 45 -2.11 7.87 1.41
C VAL A 45 -2.75 8.24 2.75
N ALA A 46 -3.74 9.13 2.74
CA ALA A 46 -4.43 9.55 3.95
C ALA A 46 -5.13 8.37 4.65
N ASP A 47 -5.92 7.58 3.93
CA ASP A 47 -6.67 6.44 4.48
C ASP A 47 -5.72 5.35 5.06
N LEU A 48 -4.64 5.02 4.35
CA LEU A 48 -3.66 4.06 4.85
C LEU A 48 -2.92 4.60 6.09
N GLN A 49 -2.60 5.89 6.14
CA GLN A 49 -1.99 6.51 7.33
C GLN A 49 -2.93 6.47 8.54
N GLU A 50 -4.21 6.80 8.36
CA GLU A 50 -5.24 6.72 9.41
C GLU A 50 -5.40 5.29 9.95
N ARG A 51 -5.25 4.28 9.08
CA ARG A 51 -5.29 2.85 9.44
C ARG A 51 -3.97 2.32 10.02
N GLY A 52 -2.98 3.20 10.22
CA GLY A 52 -1.72 2.90 10.88
C GLY A 52 -0.68 2.24 9.99
N TRP A 53 -0.81 2.33 8.67
CA TRP A 53 0.25 1.88 7.77
C TRP A 53 1.42 2.84 7.80
N ARG A 54 2.63 2.27 7.85
CA ARG A 54 3.85 3.02 7.63
C ARG A 54 4.13 3.08 6.13
N LEU A 55 3.89 4.25 5.54
CA LEU A 55 4.18 4.51 4.14
C LEU A 55 5.63 4.97 3.96
N ILE A 56 6.21 4.59 2.83
CA ILE A 56 7.53 5.04 2.38
C ILE A 56 7.30 5.79 1.08
N THR A 57 7.29 7.12 1.13
CA THR A 57 7.22 7.97 -0.07
C THR A 57 8.62 8.08 -0.67
N HIS A 58 8.75 7.67 -1.93
CA HIS A 58 9.92 7.88 -2.77
C HIS A 58 9.53 8.76 -3.95
#